data_AF-A0A2N9JJV4-F1
#
_entry.id   AF-A0A2N9JJV4-F1
#
_cell.length_a   1.000
_cell.length_b   1.000
_cell.length_c   1.000
_cell.angle_alpha   90.00
_cell.angle_beta   90.00
_cell.angle_gamma   90.00
#
_symmetry.space_group_name_H-M   'P 1'
#
loop_
_entity.id
_entity.type
_entity.pdbx_description
1 polymer ?
#
loop_
_entity_poly.entity_id
_entity_poly.type
_entity_poly.pdbx_seq_one_letter_code
_entity_poly.pdbx_strand_id
1 'polypeptide(L)' 'MARALLTGAVEYAVAQHAPAVVGYPVDAGDQRIDRTQASVGLLSWFTDAGFRQVGETGYHVNGRPRVIVRKDL' A
#
# COMPACT_ATOMS: atom_id res chain seq x y z
N MET A 1 -12.76 1.25 -6.38
CA MET A 1 -13.05 1.33 -4.93
C MET A 1 -11.77 1.44 -4.11
N ALA A 2 -10.85 0.46 -4.13
CA ALA A 2 -9.60 0.53 -3.35
C ALA A 2 -8.75 1.80 -3.60
N ARG A 3 -8.65 2.25 -4.86
CA ARG A 3 -7.93 3.49 -5.22
C ARG A 3 -8.54 4.75 -4.57
N ALA A 4 -9.86 4.85 -4.52
CA ALA A 4 -10.57 5.98 -3.92
C ALA A 4 -10.36 6.03 -2.40
N LEU A 5 -10.31 4.87 -1.73
CA LEU A 5 -9.97 4.79 -0.30
C LEU A 5 -8.55 5.26 -0.03
N LEU A 6 -7.58 4.87 -0.87
CA LEU A 6 -6.20 5.32 -0.72
C LEU A 6 -6.06 6.83 -0.93
N THR A 7 -6.74 7.38 -1.94
CA THR A 7 -6.78 8.84 -2.16
C THR A 7 -7.40 9.57 -0.96
N GLY A 8 -8.57 9.13 -0.48
CA GLY A 8 -9.22 9.75 0.67
C GLY A 8 -8.40 9.67 1.96
N ALA A 9 -7.66 8.57 2.17
CA ALA A 9 -6.75 8.44 3.31
C ALA A 9 -5.60 9.47 3.23
N VAL A 10 -5.07 9.71 2.04
CA VAL A 10 -4.03 10.73 1.80
C VAL A 10 -4.59 12.14 2.02
N GLU A 11 -5.75 12.45 1.43
CA GLU A 11 -6.42 13.76 1.61
C GLU A 11 -6.69 14.05 3.08
N TYR A 12 -7.19 13.05 3.81
CA TYR A 12 -7.42 13.17 5.24
C TYR A 12 -6.12 13.45 6.01
N ALA A 13 -5.05 12.69 5.72
CA ALA A 13 -3.76 12.87 6.39
C ALA A 13 -3.17 14.27 6.13
N VAL A 14 -3.32 14.82 4.92
CA VAL A 14 -2.94 16.21 4.60
C VAL A 14 -3.75 17.19 5.44
N ALA A 15 -5.06 17.01 5.53
CA ALA A 15 -5.93 17.87 6.34
C ALA A 15 -5.57 17.84 7.84
N GLN A 16 -4.99 16.74 8.32
CA GLN A 16 -4.49 16.59 9.69
C GLN A 16 -3.04 17.06 9.88
N HIS A 17 -2.40 17.63 8.86
CA HIS A 17 -0.98 18.03 8.87
C HIS A 17 -0.04 16.86 9.24
N ALA A 18 -0.41 15.64 8.86
CA ALA A 18 0.45 14.49 9.05
C ALA A 18 1.69 14.59 8.14
N PRO A 19 2.88 14.19 8.60
CA PRO A 19 4.10 14.28 7.80
C PRO A 19 4.20 13.20 6.71
N ALA A 20 3.44 12.11 6.85
CA ALA A 20 3.46 10.99 5.92
C ALA A 20 2.24 10.06 6.11
N VAL A 21 1.97 9.26 5.09
CA VAL A 21 1.11 8.06 5.16
C VAL A 21 1.97 6.81 5.03
N VAL A 22 1.74 5.81 5.90
CA VAL A 22 2.41 4.51 5.83
C VAL A 22 1.38 3.42 5.51
N GLY A 23 1.70 2.60 4.51
CA GLY A 23 0.89 1.46 4.07
C GLY A 23 1.65 0.14 4.20
N TYR A 24 0.92 -0.97 4.19
CA TYR A 24 1.48 -2.32 4.32
C TYR A 24 0.90 -3.28 3.26
N PRO A 25 1.12 -3.01 1.96
CA PRO A 25 0.58 -3.84 0.90
C PRO A 25 1.31 -5.18 0.78
N VAL A 26 0.68 -6.09 0.05
CA VAL A 26 1.33 -7.32 -0.44
C VAL A 26 2.05 -7.01 -1.75
N ASP A 27 3.30 -7.45 -1.84
CA ASP A 27 4.03 -7.46 -3.10
C ASP A 27 3.66 -8.71 -3.91
N ALA A 28 3.08 -8.47 -5.09
CA ALA A 28 2.62 -9.49 -6.01
C ALA A 28 3.67 -9.93 -7.03
N GLY A 29 4.74 -9.14 -7.20
CA GLY A 29 5.53 -9.15 -8.43
C GLY A 29 4.65 -9.01 -9.67
N ASP A 30 5.04 -9.70 -10.75
CA ASP A 30 4.34 -9.71 -12.04
C ASP A 30 3.16 -10.70 -12.11
N GLN A 31 2.84 -11.39 -11.00
CA GLN A 31 1.82 -12.44 -11.00
C GLN A 31 0.42 -11.85 -10.75
N ARG A 32 -0.56 -12.26 -11.56
CA ARG A 32 -1.98 -11.95 -11.29
C ARG A 32 -2.39 -12.58 -9.96
N ILE A 33 -2.69 -11.76 -8.97
CA ILE A 33 -3.25 -12.21 -7.70
C ILE A 33 -4.75 -12.50 -7.87
N ASP A 34 -5.20 -13.62 -7.31
CA ASP A 34 -6.63 -13.91 -7.12
C ASP A 34 -7.26 -12.78 -6.29
N ARG A 35 -8.26 -12.10 -6.87
CA ARG A 35 -8.88 -10.89 -6.30
C ARG A 35 -9.41 -11.08 -4.87
N THR A 36 -9.67 -12.32 -4.45
CA THR A 36 -10.08 -12.67 -3.07
C THR A 36 -9.00 -12.37 -2.03
N GLN A 37 -7.72 -12.28 -2.43
CA GLN A 37 -6.60 -12.06 -1.53
C GLN A 37 -6.11 -10.60 -1.49
N ALA A 38 -6.71 -9.71 -2.27
CA ALA A 38 -6.27 -8.32 -2.41
C ALA A 38 -6.91 -7.34 -1.41
N SER A 39 -7.59 -7.84 -0.36
CA SER A 39 -8.21 -7.01 0.67
C SER A 39 -7.21 -6.08 1.37
N VAL A 40 -5.94 -6.49 1.43
CA VAL A 40 -4.82 -5.76 2.03
C VAL A 40 -4.15 -4.74 1.08
N GLY A 41 -4.56 -4.68 -0.19
CA GLY A 41 -3.98 -3.81 -1.20
C GLY A 41 -2.71 -4.36 -1.84
N LEU A 42 -2.54 -4.09 -3.14
CA LEU A 42 -1.37 -4.47 -3.93
C LEU A 42 -0.30 -3.38 -3.91
N LEU A 43 0.97 -3.76 -3.86
CA LEU A 43 2.10 -2.81 -3.90
C LEU A 43 1.98 -1.84 -5.09
N SER A 44 1.61 -2.35 -6.27
CA SER A 44 1.43 -1.54 -7.48
C SER A 44 0.44 -0.39 -7.31
N TRP A 45 -0.63 -0.57 -6.53
CA TRP A 45 -1.60 0.50 -6.29
C TRP A 45 -1.01 1.65 -5.46
N PHE A 46 -0.13 1.30 -4.52
CA PHE A 46 0.57 2.27 -3.69
C PHE A 46 1.67 2.99 -4.48
N THR A 47 2.47 2.26 -5.26
CA THR A 47 3.49 2.87 -6.11
C THR A 47 2.89 3.84 -7.11
N ASP A 48 1.80 3.45 -7.77
CA ASP A 48 1.09 4.35 -8.69
C ASP A 48 0.50 5.58 -7.99
N ALA A 49 0.27 5.53 -6.67
CA ALA A 49 -0.24 6.64 -5.86
C ALA A 49 0.88 7.53 -5.28
N GLY A 50 2.14 7.26 -5.64
CA GLY A 50 3.32 8.00 -5.22
C GLY A 50 3.92 7.54 -3.88
N PHE A 51 3.56 6.35 -3.40
CA PHE A 51 4.25 5.75 -2.25
C PHE A 51 5.53 5.06 -2.72
N ARG A 52 6.55 5.08 -1.87
CA ARG A 52 7.80 4.34 -2.04
C ARG A 52 7.91 3.23 -1.02
N GLN A 53 8.45 2.08 -1.40
CA GLN A 53 8.81 1.05 -0.43
C GLN A 53 9.96 1.54 0.45
N VAL A 54 9.83 1.38 1.76
CA VAL A 54 10.81 1.81 2.77
C VAL A 54 11.28 0.65 3.66
N GLY A 55 10.77 -0.55 3.45
CA GLY A 55 11.20 -1.74 4.15
C GLY A 55 10.32 -2.95 3.90
N GLU A 56 10.64 -4.04 4.59
CA GLU A 56 9.87 -5.27 4.60
C GLU A 56 9.35 -5.52 6.03
N THR A 57 8.19 -6.15 6.16
CA THR A 57 7.67 -6.50 7.50
C THR A 57 8.19 -7.84 8.01
N GLY A 58 8.91 -8.60 7.18
CA GLY A 58 9.29 -10.01 7.46
C GLY A 58 8.11 -10.99 7.49
N TYR A 59 6.89 -10.53 7.18
CA TYR A 59 5.68 -11.35 7.21
C TYR A 59 5.23 -11.70 5.79
N HIS A 60 4.75 -12.93 5.61
CA HIS A 60 4.21 -13.39 4.34
C HIS A 60 2.71 -13.65 4.47
N VAL A 61 1.95 -13.12 3.51
CA VAL A 61 0.52 -13.41 3.34
C VAL A 61 0.41 -14.31 2.11
N ASN A 62 -0.02 -15.56 2.29
CA ASN A 62 -0.16 -16.54 1.21
C ASN A 62 1.11 -16.70 0.35
N GLY A 63 2.28 -16.75 1.02
CA GLY A 63 3.58 -16.92 0.37
C GLY A 63 4.14 -15.65 -0.28
N ARG A 64 3.46 -14.50 -0.14
CA ARG A 64 3.92 -13.22 -0.68
C ARG A 64 4.35 -12.25 0.41
N PRO A 65 5.46 -11.51 0.23
CA PRO A 65 5.94 -10.62 1.27
C PRO A 65 4.99 -9.44 1.44
N ARG A 66 4.81 -9.05 2.70
CA ARG A 66 4.18 -7.79 3.06
C ARG A 66 5.27 -6.75 3.27
N VAL A 67 5.15 -5.64 2.57
CA VAL A 67 6.17 -4.59 2.53
C VAL A 67 5.67 -3.33 3.20
N ILE A 68 6.58 -2.47 3.64
CA ILE A 68 6.25 -1.17 4.22
C ILE A 68 6.43 -0.13 3.13
N VAL A 69 5.39 0.65 2.85
CA VAL A 69 5.44 1.75 1.90
C VAL A 69 5.09 3.07 2.57
N ARG A 70 5.70 4.16 2.13
CA ARG A 70 5.52 5.50 2.68
C ARG A 70 5.31 6.53 1.58
N LYS A 71 4.38 7.45 1.80
CA LYS A 71 4.24 8.68 1.03
C LYS A 71 4.43 9.85 1.98
N ASP A 72 5.44 10.67 1.70
CA ASP A 72 5.65 11.95 2.40
C ASP A 72 4.59 12.96 1.90
N LEU A 73 4.06 13.80 2.79
CA LEU A 73 2.94 14.72 2.52
C LEU A 73 3.38 16.18 2.57
#